data_AF-A0A7X5VSC8-F1
#
_entry.id   AF-A0A7X5VSC8-F1
#
_cell.length_a   1.000
_cell.length_b   1.000
_cell.length_c   1.000
_cell.angle_alpha   90.00
_cell.angle_beta   90.00
_cell.angle_gamma   90.00
#
_symmetry.space_group_name_H-M   'P 1'
#
loop_
_entity.id
_entity.type
_entity.pdbx_description
1 polymer ?
#
loop_
_entity_poly.entity_id
_entity_poly.type
_entity_poly.pdbx_seq_one_letter_code
_entity_poly.pdbx_strand_id
1 'polypeptide(L)'
;RIADIAAVASIARQCGALLVVDSTFATPVATRPIELGADLVVHSLTKYIGGHGDAMGGAVCGSRELLEPLRVEALSHFGGVISP
;
A
#
# COMPACT_ATOMS: atom_id res chain seq x y z
N ARG A 1 -17.62 6.99 -5.95
CA ARG A 1 -17.69 7.34 -4.50
C ARG A 1 -16.27 7.34 -3.96
N ILE A 2 -15.91 8.26 -3.08
CA ILE A 2 -14.56 8.39 -2.49
C ILE A 2 -14.67 8.07 -1.01
N ALA A 3 -13.74 7.28 -0.47
CA ALA A 3 -13.69 6.96 0.95
C ALA A 3 -12.94 8.05 1.72
N ASP A 4 -13.45 8.41 2.90
CA ASP A 4 -12.72 9.25 3.85
C ASP A 4 -11.75 8.36 4.64
N ILE A 5 -10.47 8.43 4.29
CA ILE A 5 -9.42 7.59 4.87
C ILE A 5 -9.28 7.83 6.37
N ALA A 6 -9.37 9.09 6.84
CA ALA A 6 -9.19 9.41 8.25
C ALA A 6 -10.36 8.89 9.09
N ALA A 7 -11.59 9.00 8.57
CA ALA A 7 -12.76 8.43 9.23
C ALA A 7 -12.67 6.90 9.32
N VAL A 8 -12.26 6.23 8.24
CA VAL A 8 -12.08 4.77 8.23
C VAL A 8 -10.94 4.34 9.16
N ALA A 9 -9.83 5.07 9.19
CA ALA A 9 -8.71 4.81 10.09
C ALA A 9 -9.13 4.90 11.57
N SER A 10 -9.99 5.87 11.90
CA SER A 10 -10.55 5.99 13.25
C SER A 10 -11.35 4.74 13.64
N ILE A 11 -12.22 4.25 12.73
CA ILE A 11 -13.03 3.05 12.97
C ILE A 11 -12.14 1.81 13.10
N ALA A 12 -11.18 1.61 12.19
CA ALA A 12 -10.27 0.46 12.22
C ALA A 12 -9.49 0.40 13.54
N ARG A 13 -9.00 1.55 14.02
CA ARG A 13 -8.28 1.63 15.28
C ARG A 13 -9.15 1.34 16.51
N GLN A 14 -10.44 1.68 16.48
CA GLN A 14 -11.36 1.35 17.58
C GLN A 14 -11.56 -0.15 17.76
N CYS A 15 -11.45 -0.95 16.69
CA CYS A 15 -11.56 -2.40 16.75
C CYS A 15 -10.20 -3.14 16.69
N GLY A 16 -9.08 -2.41 16.73
CA GLY A 16 -7.74 -3.00 16.64
C GLY A 16 -7.42 -3.62 15.27
N ALA A 17 -8.13 -3.21 14.22
CA ALA A 17 -7.88 -3.68 12.86
C ALA A 17 -6.84 -2.80 12.16
N LEU A 18 -6.07 -3.42 11.25
CA LEU A 18 -5.18 -2.69 10.34
C LEU A 18 -5.98 -2.13 9.17
N LEU A 19 -5.67 -0.90 8.78
CA LEU A 19 -6.18 -0.28 7.57
C LEU A 19 -5.13 -0.30 6.45
N VAL A 20 -5.50 -0.94 5.34
CA VAL A 20 -4.73 -0.92 4.10
C VAL A 20 -5.45 -0.09 3.05
N VAL A 21 -4.73 0.83 2.40
CA VAL A 21 -5.28 1.66 1.31
C VAL A 21 -4.57 1.35 -0.01
N ASP A 22 -5.32 0.91 -1.01
CA ASP A 22 -4.84 0.90 -2.40
C ASP A 22 -4.88 2.33 -2.95
N SER A 23 -3.70 2.92 -3.15
CA SER A 23 -3.53 4.28 -3.63
C SER A 23 -3.05 4.31 -5.08
N THR A 24 -3.35 3.28 -5.87
CA THR A 24 -2.97 3.19 -7.29
C THR A 24 -3.48 4.40 -8.09
N PHE A 25 -4.74 4.79 -7.93
CA PHE A 25 -5.34 5.90 -8.69
C PHE A 25 -4.88 7.28 -8.22
N ALA A 26 -4.84 7.51 -6.90
CA ALA A 26 -4.45 8.80 -6.36
C ALA A 26 -2.95 9.06 -6.53
N THR A 27 -2.14 7.99 -6.51
CA THR A 27 -0.67 8.03 -6.42
C THR A 27 -0.20 8.71 -5.13
N PRO A 28 1.09 8.61 -4.78
CA PRO A 28 1.65 9.36 -3.65
C PRO A 28 1.63 10.88 -3.84
N VAL A 29 1.41 11.36 -5.07
CA VAL A 29 1.41 12.79 -5.41
C VAL A 29 0.12 13.48 -4.99
N ALA A 30 -1.05 12.86 -5.22
CA ALA A 30 -2.32 13.50 -4.89
C ALA A 30 -2.74 13.26 -3.43
N THR A 31 -2.45 12.08 -2.88
CA THR A 31 -2.83 11.72 -1.50
C THR A 31 -1.76 10.84 -0.87
N ARG A 32 -1.47 11.08 0.41
CA ARG A 32 -0.57 10.25 1.23
C ARG A 32 -1.35 9.57 2.35
N PRO A 33 -1.97 8.39 2.12
CA PRO A 33 -2.86 7.76 3.09
C PRO A 33 -2.24 7.46 4.46
N ILE A 34 -0.92 7.24 4.54
CA ILE A 34 -0.20 7.08 5.81
C ILE A 34 -0.40 8.30 6.72
N GLU A 35 -0.42 9.51 6.16
CA GLU A 35 -0.64 10.75 6.92
C GLU A 35 -2.09 10.90 7.40
N LEU A 36 -3.00 10.11 6.81
CA LEU A 36 -4.42 10.05 7.15
C LEU A 36 -4.75 8.86 8.07
N GLY A 37 -3.76 8.09 8.51
CA GLY A 37 -3.92 7.00 9.46
C GLY A 37 -4.06 5.61 8.86
N ALA A 38 -3.74 5.41 7.57
CA ALA A 38 -3.55 4.06 7.03
C ALA A 38 -2.25 3.43 7.57
N ASP A 39 -2.29 2.14 7.89
CA ASP A 39 -1.13 1.38 8.37
C ASP A 39 -0.24 0.93 7.21
N LEU A 40 -0.88 0.51 6.11
CA LEU A 40 -0.20 0.10 4.87
C LEU A 40 -0.83 0.81 3.66
N VAL A 41 0.01 1.09 2.66
CA VAL A 41 -0.42 1.60 1.36
C VAL A 41 0.09 0.67 0.26
N VAL A 42 -0.80 0.30 -0.66
CA VAL A 42 -0.46 -0.54 -1.81
C VAL A 42 -0.58 0.26 -3.09
N HIS A 43 0.34 0.03 -4.03
CA HIS A 43 0.30 0.60 -5.37
C HIS A 43 0.53 -0.50 -6.42
N SER A 44 -0.28 -0.48 -7.48
CA SER A 44 0.12 -1.09 -8.76
C SER A 44 1.07 -0.15 -9.48
N LEU A 45 2.34 -0.55 -9.57
CA LEU A 45 3.36 0.19 -10.30
C LEU A 45 3.12 0.15 -11.81
N THR A 46 2.40 -0.86 -12.31
CA THR A 46 2.00 -1.00 -13.73
C THR A 46 1.21 0.19 -14.27
N LYS A 47 0.60 1.00 -13.39
CA LYS A 47 -0.33 2.07 -13.77
C LYS A 47 0.39 3.41 -13.80
N TYR A 48 -0.08 4.40 -13.04
CA TYR A 48 0.39 5.77 -13.12
C TYR A 48 1.88 5.94 -12.73
N ILE A 49 2.41 5.08 -11.84
CA ILE A 49 3.81 5.18 -11.40
C ILE A 49 4.76 4.72 -12.51
N GLY A 50 4.49 3.55 -13.11
CA GLY A 50 5.25 3.05 -14.25
C GLY A 50 4.97 3.86 -15.51
N GLY A 51 3.73 4.30 -15.71
CA GLY A 51 3.30 5.33 -16.67
C GLY A 51 3.32 4.94 -18.14
N HIS A 52 4.15 3.95 -18.52
CA HIS A 52 4.50 3.66 -19.91
C HIS A 52 3.88 2.35 -20.43
N GLY A 53 3.23 1.56 -19.56
CA GLY A 53 2.56 0.32 -19.95
C GLY A 53 3.49 -0.79 -20.43
N ASP A 54 4.78 -0.68 -20.14
CA ASP A 54 5.87 -1.55 -20.57
C ASP A 54 6.43 -2.43 -19.44
N ALA A 55 6.10 -2.13 -18.19
CA ALA A 55 6.52 -2.87 -17.01
C ALA A 55 5.36 -3.16 -16.06
N MET A 56 5.47 -4.29 -15.33
CA MET A 56 4.54 -4.63 -14.25
C MET A 56 5.26 -4.68 -12.91
N GLY A 57 4.56 -4.26 -11.86
CA GLY A 57 5.09 -4.31 -10.51
C GLY A 57 4.08 -3.87 -9.46
N GLY A 58 4.43 -4.10 -8.21
CA GLY A 58 3.66 -3.68 -7.05
C GLY A 58 4.57 -3.10 -5.98
N ALA A 59 4.03 -2.21 -5.15
CA ALA A 59 4.71 -1.72 -3.96
C ALA A 59 3.76 -1.76 -2.76
N VAL A 60 4.31 -2.12 -1.60
CA VAL A 60 3.65 -2.01 -0.29
C VAL A 60 4.52 -1.10 0.57
N CYS A 61 3.90 -0.06 1.14
CA CYS A 61 4.56 0.95 1.97
C CYS A 61 3.94 0.97 3.36
N GLY A 62 4.76 1.10 4.40
CA GLY A 62 4.32 1.10 5.79
C GLY A 62 5.48 1.15 6.78
N SER A 63 5.20 0.95 8.06
CA SER A 63 6.24 0.87 9.09
C SER A 63 7.13 -0.36 8.91
N ARG A 64 8.39 -0.28 9.37
CA ARG A 64 9.30 -1.44 9.35
C ARG A 64 8.70 -2.64 10.07
N GLU A 65 8.06 -2.42 11.22
CA GLU A 65 7.45 -3.47 12.03
C GLU A 65 6.41 -4.29 11.26
N LEU A 66 5.59 -3.64 10.44
CA LEU A 66 4.61 -4.33 9.59
C LEU A 66 5.26 -4.95 8.34
N LEU A 67 6.25 -4.28 7.76
CA LEU A 67 6.89 -4.71 6.51
C LEU A 67 7.87 -5.88 6.70
N GLU A 68 8.57 -5.99 7.84
CA GLU A 68 9.56 -7.04 8.08
C GLU A 68 8.97 -8.46 7.95
N PRO A 69 7.86 -8.82 8.65
CA PRO A 69 7.24 -10.14 8.48
C PRO A 69 6.64 -10.33 7.08
N LEU A 70 6.02 -9.29 6.51
CA LEU A 70 5.49 -9.31 5.14
C LEU A 70 6.58 -9.60 4.10
N ARG A 71 7.78 -9.08 4.31
CA ARG A 71 8.91 -9.26 3.40
C ARG A 71 9.36 -10.71 3.38
N VAL A 72 9.44 -11.36 4.55
CA VAL A 72 9.79 -12.79 4.64
C VAL A 72 8.75 -13.63 3.90
N GLU A 73 7.47 -13.39 4.17
CA GLU A 73 6.39 -14.17 3.57
C GLU A 73 6.29 -13.94 2.06
N ALA A 74 6.22 -12.68 1.61
CA ALA A 74 6.03 -12.34 0.20
C ALA A 74 7.26 -12.65 -0.65
N LEU A 75 8.48 -12.35 -0.16
CA LEU A 75 9.68 -12.49 -0.98
C LEU A 75 10.31 -13.89 -0.87
N SER A 76 10.31 -14.50 0.31
CA SER A 76 10.95 -15.81 0.51
C SER A 76 10.00 -16.97 0.29
N HIS A 77 8.75 -16.89 0.77
CA HIS A 77 7.81 -18.02 0.69
C HIS A 77 6.98 -18.00 -0.60
N PHE A 78 6.47 -16.82 -1.01
CA PHE A 78 5.68 -16.70 -2.24
C PHE A 78 6.52 -16.38 -3.49
N GLY A 79 7.75 -15.89 -3.31
CA GLY A 79 8.64 -15.55 -4.43
C GLY A 79 8.17 -14.32 -5.24
N GLY A 80 7.33 -13.46 -4.67
CA GLY A 80 6.81 -12.25 -5.29
C GLY A 80 7.83 -11.11 -5.41
N VAL A 81 9.04 -11.42 -5.89
CA VAL A 81 10.16 -10.49 -6.04
C VAL A 81 10.11 -9.86 -7.43
N ILE A 82 10.25 -8.53 -7.50
CA ILE A 82 10.34 -7.81 -8.78
C ILE A 82 11.69 -8.08 -9.47
N SER A 83 11.70 -8.18 -10.79
CA SER A 83 12.96 -8.27 -11.55
C SER A 83 13.79 -7.00 -11.38
N PRO A 84 15.14 -7.09 -11.40
CA PRO A 84 16.02 -5.92 -11.43
C PRO A 84 15.73 -4.98 -12.61
#